data_AF-A0A377N8V8-F1
#
_entry.id   AF-A0A377N8V8-F1
#
_cell.length_a   1.000
_cell.length_b   1.000
_cell.length_c   1.000
_cell.angle_alpha   90.00
_cell.angle_beta   90.00
_cell.angle_gamma   90.00
#
_symmetry.space_group_name_H-M   'P 1'
#
loop_
_entity.id
_entity.type
_entity.pdbx_description
1 polymer ?
#
loop_
_entity_poly.entity_id
_entity_poly.type
_entity_poly.pdbx_seq_one_letter_code
_entity_poly.pdbx_strand_id
1 'polypeptide(L)'
;MRLQNRLNQFQRLYASVGSQPATVNVSELAEVFCCSERHTRTLLSQFQHAGWINWHSQAGRGKRAELQCLYTPESLRGNYLQQLLKNGGTLGSAAI
;
A
#
# COMPACT_ATOMS: atom_id res chain seq x y z
N MET A 1 -7.90 14.23 6.14
CA MET A 1 -8.58 13.84 4.88
C MET A 1 -7.70 13.03 3.89
N ARG A 2 -6.35 13.09 3.89
CA ARG A 2 -5.52 12.36 2.89
C ARG A 2 -5.31 10.86 3.17
N LEU A 3 -5.32 10.43 4.43
CA LEU A 3 -5.05 9.04 4.79
C LEU A 3 -6.21 8.09 4.45
N GLN A 4 -7.44 8.53 4.68
CA GLN A 4 -8.64 7.73 4.41
C GLN A 4 -8.69 7.30 2.94
N ASN A 5 -8.32 8.20 2.02
CA ASN A 5 -8.22 7.88 0.61
C ASN A 5 -7.17 6.80 0.38
N ARG A 6 -6.00 6.90 1.02
CA ARG A 6 -4.91 5.93 0.89
C ARG A 6 -5.30 4.53 1.35
N LEU A 7 -5.99 4.43 2.49
CA LEU A 7 -6.49 3.15 3.02
C LEU A 7 -7.57 2.56 2.10
N ASN A 8 -8.48 3.39 1.56
CA ASN A 8 -9.47 2.93 0.58
C ASN A 8 -8.80 2.42 -0.70
N GLN A 9 -7.78 3.10 -1.22
CA GLN A 9 -7.03 2.61 -2.37
C GLN A 9 -6.35 1.28 -2.05
N PHE A 10 -5.67 1.17 -0.90
CA PHE A 10 -5.06 -0.10 -0.49
C PHE A 10 -6.10 -1.24 -0.35
N GLN A 11 -7.28 -0.95 0.19
CA GLN A 11 -8.35 -1.95 0.31
C GLN A 11 -8.78 -2.48 -1.07
N ARG A 12 -8.91 -1.60 -2.07
CA ARG A 12 -9.23 -2.00 -3.46
C ARG A 12 -8.12 -2.86 -4.07
N LEU A 13 -6.87 -2.46 -3.85
CA LEU A 13 -5.70 -3.25 -4.25
C LEU A 13 -5.74 -4.65 -3.62
N TYR A 14 -5.93 -4.71 -2.30
CA TYR A 14 -5.99 -5.95 -1.55
C TYR A 14 -7.16 -6.83 -1.98
N ALA A 15 -8.31 -6.25 -2.35
CA ALA A 15 -9.43 -7.02 -2.90
C ALA A 15 -9.12 -7.65 -4.26
N SER A 16 -8.28 -7.00 -5.07
CA SER A 16 -7.88 -7.50 -6.39
C SER A 16 -6.73 -8.51 -6.33
N VAL A 17 -5.75 -8.31 -5.45
CA VAL A 17 -4.54 -9.14 -5.34
C VAL A 17 -4.64 -10.19 -4.24
N GLY A 18 -5.30 -9.85 -3.14
CA GLY A 18 -5.36 -10.67 -1.93
C GLY A 18 -4.10 -10.56 -1.06
N SER A 19 -3.93 -11.55 -0.18
CA SER A 19 -2.75 -11.73 0.68
C SER A 19 -1.58 -12.44 -0.02
N GLN A 20 -1.85 -13.08 -1.16
CA GLN A 20 -0.87 -13.89 -1.87
C GLN A 20 -0.05 -13.02 -2.83
N PRO A 21 1.21 -13.38 -3.11
CA PRO A 21 1.98 -12.71 -4.14
C PRO A 21 1.30 -12.92 -5.50
N ALA A 22 0.92 -11.84 -6.16
CA ALA A 22 0.29 -11.87 -7.47
C ALA A 22 1.09 -11.05 -8.48
N THR A 23 1.09 -11.50 -9.73
CA THR A 23 1.70 -10.75 -10.82
C THR A 23 0.66 -9.83 -11.43
N VAL A 24 0.81 -8.53 -11.23
CA VAL A 24 -0.14 -7.51 -11.70
C VAL A 24 0.54 -6.48 -12.59
N ASN A 25 -0.25 -5.85 -13.46
CA ASN A 25 0.22 -4.77 -14.32
C ASN A 25 -0.10 -3.40 -13.71
N VAL A 26 0.78 -2.43 -13.93
CA VAL A 26 0.50 -1.02 -13.57
C VAL A 26 -0.79 -0.52 -14.21
N SER A 27 -1.10 -0.96 -15.43
CA SER A 27 -2.32 -0.60 -16.15
C SER A 27 -3.57 -1.17 -15.48
N GLU A 28 -3.58 -2.45 -15.07
CA GLU A 28 -4.71 -3.02 -14.31
C GLU A 28 -4.89 -2.31 -12.96
N LEU A 29 -3.79 -2.02 -12.27
CA LEU A 29 -3.85 -1.26 -11.02
C LEU A 29 -4.37 0.17 -11.24
N ALA A 30 -4.04 0.80 -12.37
CA ALA A 30 -4.56 2.11 -12.74
C ALA A 30 -6.09 2.07 -12.93
N GLU A 31 -6.63 1.01 -13.51
CA GLU A 31 -8.08 0.78 -13.60
C GLU A 31 -8.71 0.55 -12.22
N VAL A 32 -8.11 -0.27 -11.37
CA VAL A 32 -8.56 -0.52 -9.99
C VAL A 32 -8.58 0.77 -9.16
N PHE A 33 -7.54 1.59 -9.27
CA PHE A 33 -7.45 2.88 -8.59
C PHE A 33 -8.25 3.98 -9.29
N CYS A 34 -8.78 3.73 -10.50
CA CYS A 34 -9.44 4.71 -11.35
C CYS A 34 -8.58 5.98 -11.55
N CYS A 35 -7.27 5.79 -11.75
CA CYS A 35 -6.26 6.85 -11.85
C CYS A 35 -5.31 6.59 -13.02
N SER A 36 -4.48 7.58 -13.40
CA SER A 36 -3.44 7.35 -14.41
C SER A 36 -2.32 6.45 -13.89
N GLU A 37 -1.70 5.67 -14.77
CA GLU A 37 -0.56 4.77 -14.47
C GLU A 37 0.59 5.48 -13.74
N ARG A 38 0.86 6.74 -14.10
CA ARG A 38 1.86 7.57 -13.42
C ARG A 38 1.54 7.78 -11.94
N HIS A 39 0.27 8.01 -11.61
CA HIS A 39 -0.18 8.20 -10.23
C HIS A 39 -0.15 6.87 -9.46
N THR A 40 -0.56 5.78 -10.11
CA THR A 40 -0.47 4.42 -9.57
C THR A 40 0.95 4.08 -9.12
N ARG A 41 1.97 4.35 -9.94
CA ARG A 41 3.37 4.14 -9.54
C ARG A 41 3.76 4.94 -8.30
N THR A 42 3.30 6.18 -8.20
CA THR A 42 3.53 7.03 -7.02
C THR A 42 2.82 6.49 -5.78
N LEU A 43 1.62 5.94 -5.90
CA LEU A 43 0.91 5.29 -4.80
C LEU A 43 1.62 4.00 -4.35
N LEU A 44 2.03 3.15 -5.29
CA LEU A 44 2.77 1.93 -5.02
C LEU A 44 4.09 2.23 -4.30
N SER A 45 4.84 3.23 -4.79
CA SER A 45 6.06 3.69 -4.13
C SER A 45 5.79 4.19 -2.71
N GLN A 46 4.71 4.93 -2.48
CA GLN A 46 4.31 5.35 -1.12
C GLN A 46 3.95 4.16 -0.22
N PHE A 47 3.24 3.15 -0.74
CA PHE A 47 2.87 1.96 0.02
C PHE A 47 4.09 1.12 0.36
N GLN A 48 5.00 0.96 -0.58
CA GLN A 48 6.26 0.26 -0.39
C GLN A 48 7.16 0.99 0.61
N HIS A 49 7.27 2.32 0.52
CA HIS A 49 8.03 3.10 1.49
C HIS A 49 7.40 3.07 2.90
N ALA A 50 6.07 2.97 2.97
CA ALA A 50 5.37 2.74 4.24
C ALA A 50 5.46 1.28 4.73
N GLY A 51 6.06 0.37 3.95
CA GLY A 51 6.20 -1.04 4.28
C GLY A 51 4.91 -1.86 4.13
N TRP A 52 3.89 -1.35 3.44
CA TRP A 52 2.57 -1.98 3.35
C TRP A 52 2.51 -3.09 2.29
N ILE A 53 3.26 -2.91 1.21
CA ILE A 53 3.36 -3.86 0.11
C ILE A 53 4.82 -4.12 -0.22
N ASN A 54 5.08 -5.28 -0.80
CA ASN A 54 6.29 -5.54 -1.54
C ASN A 54 5.98 -5.44 -3.04
N TRP A 55 6.63 -4.50 -3.73
CA TRP A 55 6.40 -4.25 -5.15
C TRP A 55 7.72 -4.36 -5.92
N HIS A 56 7.78 -5.33 -6.83
CA HIS A 56 8.91 -5.58 -7.70
C HIS A 56 8.54 -5.26 -9.15
N SER A 57 8.80 -4.01 -9.57
CA SER A 57 8.67 -3.63 -10.98
C SER A 57 9.83 -4.19 -11.80
N GLN A 58 9.53 -4.93 -12.86
CA GLN A 58 10.52 -5.29 -13.88
C GLN A 58 10.58 -4.21 -14.97
N ALA A 59 11.80 -3.87 -15.41
CA ALA A 59 11.99 -2.95 -16.53
C ALA A 59 11.64 -3.65 -17.86
N GLY A 60 10.58 -3.16 -18.54
CA GLY A 60 10.17 -3.60 -19.88
C GLY A 60 8.74 -3.15 -20.21
N ARG A 61 8.47 -2.76 -21.47
CA ARG A 61 7.11 -2.41 -21.93
C ARG A 61 6.17 -3.61 -21.69
N GLY A 62 5.17 -3.44 -20.82
CA GLY A 62 4.07 -4.41 -20.62
C GLY A 62 4.40 -5.62 -19.75
N LYS A 63 5.52 -5.63 -19.00
CA LYS A 63 5.84 -6.75 -18.11
C LYS A 63 5.06 -6.68 -16.80
N ARG A 64 4.56 -7.84 -16.38
CA ARG A 64 3.89 -8.05 -15.08
C ARG A 64 4.87 -7.79 -13.96
N ALA A 65 4.44 -7.00 -12.97
CA ALA A 65 5.20 -6.74 -11.77
C ALA A 65 4.67 -7.63 -10.65
N GLU A 66 5.56 -8.07 -9.77
CA GLU A 66 5.15 -8.86 -8.61
C GLU A 66 4.71 -7.91 -7.49
N LEU A 67 3.48 -8.09 -7.03
CA LEU A 67 2.92 -7.37 -5.90
C LEU A 67 2.51 -8.37 -4.82
N GLN A 68 2.99 -8.12 -3.61
CA GLN A 68 2.59 -8.86 -2.43
C GLN A 68 2.10 -7.90 -1.35
N CYS A 69 0.89 -8.11 -0.86
CA CYS A 69 0.37 -7.39 0.29
C CYS A 69 0.96 -7.99 1.57
N LEU A 70 1.69 -7.19 2.35
CA LEU A 70 2.30 -7.64 3.61
C LEU A 70 1.34 -7.49 4.80
N TYR A 71 0.31 -6.67 4.65
CA TYR A 71 -0.68 -6.39 5.69
C TYR A 71 -2.10 -6.49 5.14
N THR A 72 -3.04 -6.82 6.02
CA THR A 72 -4.48 -6.71 5.74
C THR A 72 -4.94 -5.26 5.91
N PRO A 73 -5.99 -4.82 5.19
CA PRO A 73 -6.54 -3.47 5.33
C PRO A 73 -6.96 -3.16 6.79
N GLU A 74 -7.47 -4.16 7.50
CA GLU A 74 -7.83 -4.05 8.92
C GLU A 74 -6.59 -3.82 9.80
N SER A 75 -5.54 -4.63 9.62
CA SER A 75 -4.30 -4.50 10.38
C SER A 75 -3.58 -3.19 10.08
N LEU A 76 -3.62 -2.68 8.84
CA LEU A 76 -3.07 -1.38 8.46
C LEU A 76 -3.76 -0.23 9.17
N ARG A 77 -5.10 -0.27 9.23
CA ARG A 77 -5.88 0.74 9.93
C ARG A 77 -5.54 0.74 11.43
N GLY A 78 -5.43 -0.44 12.03
CA GLY A 78 -5.02 -0.61 13.43
C GLY A 78 -3.59 -0.12 13.70
N ASN A 79 -2.63 -0.52 12.86
CA ASN A 79 -1.24 -0.09 12.98
C ASN A 79 -1.09 1.43 12.83
N TYR A 80 -1.84 2.04 11.91
CA TYR A 80 -1.83 3.48 11.74
C TYR A 80 -2.47 4.20 12.92
N LEU A 81 -3.60 3.69 13.44
CA LEU A 81 -4.19 4.23 14.66
C LEU A 81 -3.18 4.15 15.82
N GLN A 82 -2.48 3.04 15.97
CA GLN A 82 -1.40 2.88 16.96
C GLN A 82 -0.23 3.85 16.73
N GLN A 83 0.18 4.09 15.48
CA GLN A 83 1.21 5.09 15.16
C GLN A 83 0.74 6.52 15.44
N LEU A 84 -0.53 6.85 15.18
CA LEU A 84 -1.12 8.15 15.52
C LEU A 84 -1.16 8.35 17.03
N LEU A 85 -1.58 7.32 17.77
CA LEU A 85 -1.58 7.33 19.23
C LEU A 85 -0.15 7.49 19.78
N LYS A 86 0.82 6.76 19.21
CA LYS A 86 2.26 6.89 19.56
C LYS A 86 2.85 8.26 19.24
N ASN A 87 2.51 8.86 18.10
CA ASN A 87 3.04 10.16 17.68
C ASN A 87 2.26 11.36 18.25
N GLY A 88 1.05 11.15 18.76
CA GLY A 88 0.24 12.16 19.45
C GLY A 88 0.51 12.26 20.96
N GLY A 89 1.28 11.34 21.53
CA GLY A 89 1.74 11.36 22.91
C GLY A 89 3.26 11.36 22.97
N THR A 90 3.88 12.53 22.88
CA THR A 90 5.21 12.71 23.48
C THR A 90 5.09 12.42 24.98
N LEU A 91 6.04 11.63 25.52
CA LEU A 91 6.21 11.17 26.91
C LEU A 91 5.75 9.72 27.16
N GLY A 92 6.54 8.77 26.67
CA GLY A 92 6.39 7.35 26.98
C GLY A 92 7.58 6.55 26.47
N SER A 93 8.75 6.84 27.05
CA SER A 93 10.03 6.20 26.80
C SER A 93 10.00 4.66 26.95
N ALA A 94 10.94 4.01 26.24
CA ALA A 94 11.50 2.67 26.46
C ALA A 94 10.54 1.49 26.17
N ALA A 95 10.75 0.56 25.22
CA ALA A 95 11.97 -0.02 24.66
C ALA A 95 13.00 -0.38 25.75
N ILE A 96 13.00 -1.68 26.08
CA ILE A 96 13.90 -2.50 26.92
C ILE A 96 13.65 -2.54 28.43
#